data_AF-A0A966I5R1-F1
#
_entry.id   AF-A0A966I5R1-F1
#
_cell.length_a   1.000
_cell.length_b   1.000
_cell.length_c   1.000
_cell.angle_alpha   90.00
_cell.angle_beta   90.00
_cell.angle_gamma   90.00
#
_symmetry.space_group_name_H-M   'P 1'
#
loop_
_entity.id
_entity.type
_entity.pdbx_description
1 polymer ?
#
loop_
_entity_poly.entity_id
_entity_poly.type
_entity_poly.pdbx_seq_one_letter_code
_entity_poly.pdbx_strand_id
1 'polypeptide(L)'
;MGIEEKLPSGFLLTTVEKLAGYMRKNSLWPATFGLACCAIEMMAIGSAGKYDISRFGMEVFRASPRQADLMIVAGRVSNKMA
;
A
#
# COMPACT_ATOMS: atom_id res chain seq x y z
N MET A 1 -1.93 0.67 14.69
CA MET A 1 -2.21 -0.18 15.87
C MET A 1 -1.54 -1.52 15.67
N GLY A 2 -0.30 -1.63 16.16
CA GLY A 2 0.43 -2.89 16.24
C GLY A 2 -0.04 -3.71 17.44
N ILE A 3 0.41 -4.95 17.50
CA ILE A 3 0.18 -5.87 18.63
C ILE A 3 0.89 -5.34 19.90
N GLU A 4 1.81 -4.38 19.71
CA GLU A 4 2.56 -3.54 20.64
C GLU A 4 1.77 -2.96 21.83
N GLU A 5 0.55 -2.43 21.62
CA GLU A 5 -0.17 -1.72 22.69
C GLU A 5 -0.84 -2.66 23.71
N LYS A 6 -0.95 -3.96 23.42
CA LYS A 6 -1.77 -4.90 24.23
C LYS A 6 -1.00 -6.00 24.97
N LEU A 7 0.31 -6.17 24.77
CA LEU A 7 1.04 -7.33 25.35
C LEU A 7 2.43 -6.96 25.90
N PRO A 8 2.86 -7.55 27.04
CA PRO A 8 4.18 -7.37 27.59
C PRO A 8 5.27 -7.90 26.64
N SER A 9 6.25 -7.05 26.34
CA SER A 9 7.30 -7.30 25.34
C SER A 9 8.25 -8.44 25.74
N GLY A 10 8.37 -9.47 24.88
CA GLY A 10 9.32 -10.57 25.02
C GLY A 10 9.97 -10.94 23.67
N PHE A 11 11.15 -11.57 23.71
CA PHE A 11 11.97 -11.89 22.52
C PHE A 11 11.24 -12.73 21.44
N LEU A 12 10.30 -13.59 21.84
CA LEU A 12 9.49 -14.36 20.90
C LEU A 12 8.44 -13.48 20.19
N LEU A 13 7.82 -12.53 20.90
CA LEU A 13 6.81 -11.62 20.31
C LEU A 13 7.45 -10.63 19.32
N THR A 14 8.67 -10.16 19.59
CA THR A 14 9.40 -9.29 18.66
C THR A 14 9.73 -10.01 17.35
N THR A 15 10.02 -11.32 17.42
CA THR A 15 10.31 -12.13 16.23
C THR A 15 9.06 -12.36 15.38
N VAL A 16 7.92 -12.65 16.02
CA VAL A 16 6.62 -12.81 15.34
C VAL A 16 6.16 -11.50 14.72
N GLU A 17 6.29 -10.38 15.42
CA GLU A 17 5.90 -9.09 14.91
C GLU A 17 6.77 -8.64 13.74
N LYS A 18 8.09 -8.90 13.82
CA LYS A 18 9.01 -8.64 12.70
C LYS A 18 8.62 -9.45 11.46
N LEU A 19 8.21 -10.70 11.63
CA LEU A 19 7.71 -11.54 10.54
C LEU A 19 6.39 -10.97 9.99
N ALA A 20 5.42 -10.63 10.84
CA ALA A 20 4.13 -10.08 10.42
C ALA A 20 4.26 -8.71 9.73
N GLY A 21 5.18 -7.86 10.19
CA GLY A 21 5.53 -6.60 9.55
C GLY A 21 6.23 -6.80 8.20
N TYR A 22 7.12 -7.78 8.11
CA TYR A 22 7.75 -8.16 6.85
C TYR A 22 6.73 -8.64 5.82
N MET A 23 5.77 -9.47 6.23
CA MET A 23 4.70 -9.94 5.35
C MET A 23 3.85 -8.77 4.82
N ARG A 24 3.37 -7.88 5.69
CA ARG A 24 2.56 -6.71 5.29
C ARG A 24 3.31 -5.76 4.36
N LYS A 25 4.60 -5.53 4.58
CA LYS A 25 5.41 -4.62 3.74
C LYS A 25 5.59 -5.15 2.31
N ASN A 26 5.69 -6.46 2.14
CA ASN A 26 5.98 -7.08 0.84
C ASN A 26 4.71 -7.50 0.07
N SER A 27 3.50 -7.11 0.51
CA SER A 27 2.24 -7.51 -0.12
C SER A 27 1.20 -6.37 -0.12
N LEU A 28 1.61 -5.16 -0.47
CA LEU A 28 0.73 -3.99 -0.49
C LEU A 28 -0.14 -3.98 -1.75
N TRP A 29 -1.44 -3.83 -1.62
CA TRP A 29 -2.39 -3.69 -2.73
C TRP A 29 -2.92 -2.25 -2.83
N PRO A 30 -2.38 -1.44 -3.76
CA PRO A 30 -2.79 -0.05 -3.91
C PRO A 30 -4.21 0.08 -4.46
N ALA A 31 -4.98 1.02 -3.90
CA ALA A 31 -6.22 1.48 -4.47
C ALA A 31 -5.95 2.35 -5.72
N THR A 32 -6.72 2.15 -6.78
CA THR A 32 -6.66 3.00 -7.98
C THR A 32 -7.23 4.39 -7.68
N PHE A 33 -6.38 5.32 -7.25
CA PHE A 33 -6.80 6.67 -6.85
C PHE A 33 -6.01 7.76 -7.60
N GLY A 34 -6.25 7.84 -8.90
CA GLY A 34 -5.71 8.88 -9.78
C GLY A 34 -6.65 10.08 -9.87
N LEU A 35 -6.22 11.25 -9.36
CA LEU A 35 -7.05 12.45 -9.28
C LEU A 35 -6.76 13.48 -10.37
N ALA A 36 -5.49 13.59 -10.78
CA ALA A 36 -5.04 14.58 -11.74
C ALA A 36 -3.86 14.03 -12.56
N CYS A 37 -2.90 14.89 -12.91
CA CYS A 37 -1.74 14.55 -13.71
C CYS A 37 -0.89 13.39 -13.14
N CYS A 38 -0.75 13.25 -11.83
CA CYS A 38 0.03 12.13 -11.27
C CYS A 38 -0.61 10.75 -11.49
N ALA A 39 -1.85 10.68 -11.99
CA ALA A 39 -2.47 9.41 -12.37
C ALA A 39 -1.72 8.71 -13.51
N ILE A 40 -1.17 9.45 -14.48
CA ILE A 40 -0.42 8.83 -15.59
C ILE A 40 0.94 8.30 -15.14
N GLU A 41 1.54 8.91 -14.12
CA GLU A 41 2.78 8.43 -13.50
C GLU A 41 2.51 7.15 -12.71
N MET A 42 1.38 7.10 -12.00
CA MET A 42 0.91 5.88 -11.34
C MET A 42 0.64 4.75 -12.34
N MET A 43 0.04 5.04 -13.50
CA MET A 43 -0.17 4.04 -14.56
C MET A 43 1.16 3.57 -15.16
N ALA A 44 2.14 4.46 -15.34
CA ALA A 44 3.46 4.09 -15.84
C ALA A 44 4.21 3.15 -14.87
N ILE A 45 4.03 3.32 -13.57
CA ILE A 45 4.58 2.41 -12.55
C ILE A 45 3.73 1.13 -12.40
N GLY A 46 2.42 1.19 -12.64
CA GLY A 46 1.54 0.03 -12.43
C GLY A 46 1.39 -0.91 -13.62
N SER A 47 1.47 -0.38 -14.85
CA SER A 47 1.08 -1.09 -16.06
C SER A 47 2.14 -1.10 -17.16
N ALA A 48 3.16 -0.23 -17.06
CA ALA A 48 4.24 -0.22 -18.05
C ALA A 48 5.38 -1.13 -17.60
N GLY A 49 5.87 -1.97 -18.52
CA GLY A 49 6.93 -2.95 -18.23
C GLY A 49 8.29 -2.34 -17.85
N LYS A 50 8.46 -1.01 -17.92
CA LYS A 50 9.70 -0.33 -17.52
C LYS A 50 9.88 -0.25 -16.01
N TYR A 51 8.79 0.00 -15.28
CA TYR A 51 8.81 0.23 -13.84
C TYR A 51 7.83 -0.71 -13.19
N ASP A 52 8.14 -2.01 -13.19
CA ASP A 52 7.25 -3.04 -12.71
C ASP A 52 7.14 -3.03 -11.17
N ILE A 53 6.08 -2.42 -10.65
CA ILE A 53 5.80 -2.34 -9.21
C ILE A 53 5.35 -3.68 -8.61
N SER A 54 4.96 -4.67 -9.45
CA SER A 54 4.60 -6.01 -8.99
C SER A 54 5.75 -6.70 -8.24
N ARG A 55 6.99 -6.33 -8.57
CA ARG A 55 8.22 -6.85 -7.95
C ARG A 55 8.33 -6.52 -6.46
N PHE A 56 7.60 -5.52 -5.98
CA PHE A 56 7.53 -5.13 -4.57
C PHE A 56 6.26 -5.63 -3.87
N GLY A 57 5.51 -6.53 -4.52
CA GLY A 57 4.25 -7.07 -3.99
C GLY A 57 3.02 -6.22 -4.27
N MET A 58 3.16 -5.18 -5.11
CA MET A 58 2.09 -4.27 -5.52
C MET A 58 1.54 -4.60 -6.89
N GLU A 59 1.33 -5.89 -7.15
CA GLU A 59 0.92 -6.41 -8.46
C GLU A 59 -0.48 -5.98 -8.89
N VAL A 60 -1.42 -5.84 -7.93
CA VAL A 60 -2.82 -5.58 -8.25
C VAL A 60 -3.25 -4.22 -7.73
N PHE A 61 -3.55 -3.35 -8.69
CA PHE A 61 -4.30 -2.14 -8.45
C PHE A 61 -5.78 -2.49 -8.23
N ARG A 62 -6.26 -2.37 -7.00
CA ARG A 62 -7.63 -2.71 -6.62
C ARG A 62 -8.56 -1.52 -6.86
N ALA A 63 -9.64 -1.76 -7.59
CA ALA A 63 -10.68 -0.75 -7.83
C ALA A 63 -11.55 -0.47 -6.61
N SER A 64 -11.61 -1.40 -5.65
CA SER A 64 -12.42 -1.25 -4.44
C SER A 64 -11.55 -0.94 -3.23
N PRO A 65 -11.86 0.13 -2.46
CA PRO A 65 -11.08 0.51 -1.28
C PRO A 65 -11.18 -0.51 -0.14
N ARG A 66 -12.19 -1.38 -0.14
CA ARG A 66 -12.34 -2.44 0.86
C ARG A 66 -11.37 -3.61 0.68
N GLN A 67 -10.83 -3.77 -0.52
CA GLN A 67 -9.85 -4.82 -0.84
C GLN A 67 -8.42 -4.28 -0.90
N ALA A 68 -8.25 -2.96 -0.96
CA ALA A 68 -6.95 -2.30 -0.95
C ALA A 68 -6.50 -2.06 0.49
N ASP A 69 -5.19 -2.08 0.71
CA ASP A 69 -4.56 -1.78 2.00
C ASP A 69 -3.72 -0.48 1.97
N LEU A 70 -3.46 0.05 0.77
CA LEU A 70 -2.72 1.27 0.54
C LEU A 70 -3.51 2.23 -0.36
N MET A 71 -3.61 3.50 0.02
CA MET A 71 -4.20 4.54 -0.81
C MET A 71 -3.14 5.55 -1.23
N ILE A 72 -2.83 5.60 -2.51
CA ILE A 72 -1.87 6.56 -3.08
C ILE A 72 -2.67 7.73 -3.67
N VAL A 73 -2.52 8.92 -3.10
CA VAL A 73 -3.21 10.13 -3.60
C VAL A 73 -2.44 10.73 -4.76
N ALA A 74 -2.75 10.27 -5.97
CA ALA A 74 -2.04 10.67 -7.18
C ALA A 74 -2.71 11.87 -7.86
N GLY A 75 -2.46 13.06 -7.32
CA GLY A 75 -2.86 14.33 -7.91
C GLY A 75 -3.45 15.30 -6.89
N ARG A 76 -3.93 16.45 -7.37
CA ARG A 76 -4.54 17.47 -6.52
C ARG A 76 -5.86 16.95 -5.90
N VAL A 77 -6.07 17.24 -4.62
CA VAL A 77 -7.37 17.09 -3.96
C VAL A 77 -8.10 18.43 -4.02
N SER A 78 -9.35 18.43 -4.48
CA SER A 78 -10.20 19.63 -4.48
C SER A 78 -11.11 19.66 -3.25
N ASN A 79 -11.66 20.81 -2.88
CA ASN A 79 -12.57 20.92 -1.73
C ASN A 79 -13.82 20.03 -1.84
N LYS A 80 -14.25 19.64 -3.05
CA LYS A 80 -15.36 18.69 -3.24
C LYS A 80 -14.94 17.22 -3.03
N MET A 81 -13.63 16.96 -3.09
CA MET A 81 -13.03 15.63 -2.97
C MET A 81 -12.42 15.38 -1.59
N ALA A 82 -12.17 16.44 -0.81
CA ALA A 82 -11.78 16.40 0.60
C ALA A 82 -13.01 16.14 1.48
#